data_AF-A0A967Q6E0-F1
#
_entry.id   AF-A0A967Q6E0-F1
#
_cell.length_a   1.000
_cell.length_b   1.000
_cell.length_c   1.000
_cell.angle_alpha   90.00
_cell.angle_beta   90.00
_cell.angle_gamma   90.00
#
_symmetry.space_group_name_H-M   'P 1'
#
loop_
_entity.id
_entity.type
_entity.pdbx_description
1 polymer ?
#
loop_
_entity_poly.entity_id
_entity_poly.type
_entity_poly.pdbx_seq_one_letter_code
_entity_poly.pdbx_strand_id
1 'polypeptide(L)' 'WGYIEACRELRADFALHDIEPGYIVSAAGSGGTLGGLIIGRQMYGLRAQMAAFNVCDDEAWFVEKIRGDMA' A
#
# COMPACT_ATOMS: atom_id res chain seq x y z
N TRP A 1 0.56 7.46 10.49
CA TRP A 1 1.46 8.27 9.64
C TRP A 1 2.68 7.50 9.10
N GLY A 2 3.13 6.37 9.68
CA GLY A 2 4.33 5.65 9.21
C GLY A 2 4.36 5.30 7.70
N TYR A 3 3.40 4.51 7.20
CA TYR A 3 3.41 4.09 5.79
C TYR A 3 3.05 5.18 4.76
N ILE A 4 2.50 6.30 5.23
CA ILE A 4 2.33 7.50 4.40
C ILE A 4 3.73 8.08 4.13
N GLU A 5 4.52 8.31 5.17
CA GLU A 5 5.90 8.82 5.06
C GLU A 5 6.84 7.84 4.36
N ALA A 6 6.63 6.53 4.50
CA ALA A 6 7.38 5.53 3.74
C ALA A 6 7.27 5.76 2.22
N CYS A 7 6.12 6.25 1.72
CA CYS A 7 5.98 6.59 0.30
C CYS A 7 6.83 7.81 -0.10
N ARG A 8 7.05 8.76 0.82
CA ARG A 8 7.95 9.91 0.58
C ARG A 8 9.40 9.44 0.45
N GLU A 9 9.82 8.52 1.32
CA GLU A 9 11.16 7.91 1.31
C GLU A 9 11.36 7.10 0.03
N LEU A 10 10.43 6.20 -0.30
CA LEU A 10 10.47 5.43 -1.54
C LEU A 10 10.57 6.30 -2.79
N ARG A 11 9.85 7.42 -2.85
CA ARG A 11 9.96 8.35 -3.98
C ARG A 11 11.37 8.91 -4.13
N ALA A 12 11.99 9.29 -3.02
CA ALA A 12 13.34 9.83 -3.01
C ALA A 12 14.33 8.75 -3.45
N ASP A 13 14.17 7.53 -2.96
CA ASP A 13 15.02 6.39 -3.32
C ASP A 13 14.87 6.02 -4.80
N PHE A 14 13.64 6.03 -5.33
CA PHE A 14 13.38 5.75 -6.75
C PHE A 14 14.08 6.76 -7.66
N ALA A 15 14.03 8.05 -7.29
CA ALA A 15 14.72 9.10 -8.01
C ALA A 15 16.25 9.00 -7.86
N LEU A 16 16.74 8.68 -6.66
CA LEU A 16 18.18 8.52 -6.39
C LEU A 16 18.79 7.35 -7.17
N HIS A 17 18.05 6.25 -7.30
CA HIS A 17 18.50 5.03 -7.95
C HIS A 17 18.09 4.93 -9.43
N ASP A 18 17.40 5.94 -9.97
CA ASP A 18 16.88 5.96 -11.34
C ASP A 18 16.05 4.71 -11.69
N ILE A 19 15.12 4.35 -10.80
CA ILE A 19 14.21 3.22 -10.98
C ILE A 19 12.75 3.67 -10.98
N GLU A 20 11.92 3.01 -11.79
CA GLU A 20 10.47 3.21 -11.81
C GLU A 20 9.75 1.87 -11.60
N PRO A 21 9.55 1.43 -10.35
CA PRO A 21 8.89 0.17 -10.07
C PRO A 21 7.43 0.18 -10.54
N GLY A 22 7.00 -0.89 -11.21
CA GLY A 22 5.60 -1.06 -11.60
C GLY A 22 4.68 -1.34 -10.41
N TYR A 23 5.18 -2.01 -9.38
CA TYR A 23 4.41 -2.47 -8.23
C TYR A 23 5.17 -2.30 -6.91
N ILE A 24 4.42 -1.98 -5.86
CA ILE A 24 4.81 -2.15 -4.46
C ILE A 24 3.91 -3.24 -3.90
N VAL A 25 4.54 -4.29 -3.37
CA VAL A 25 3.84 -5.47 -2.86
C VAL A 25 3.92 -5.48 -1.34
N SER A 26 2.78 -5.66 -0.66
CA SER A 26 2.70 -5.75 0.79
C SER A 26 1.91 -6.97 1.24
N ALA A 27 2.33 -7.60 2.34
CA ALA A 27 1.42 -8.47 3.09
C ALA A 27 0.30 -7.61 3.71
N ALA A 28 -0.93 -8.11 3.71
CA ALA A 28 -2.10 -7.50 4.32
C ALA A 28 -2.65 -8.41 5.43
N GLY A 29 -2.62 -7.92 6.67
CA GLY A 29 -3.37 -8.51 7.79
C GLY A 29 -4.51 -7.58 8.20
N SER A 30 -4.19 -6.59 9.04
CA SER A 30 -5.16 -5.57 9.46
C SER A 30 -5.51 -4.54 8.38
N GLY A 31 -4.75 -4.48 7.28
CA GLY A 31 -4.94 -3.49 6.20
C GLY A 31 -4.32 -2.12 6.46
N GLY A 32 -3.87 -1.81 7.68
CA GLY A 32 -3.33 -0.48 8.02
C GLY A 32 -2.08 -0.09 7.22
N THR A 33 -1.21 -1.07 6.92
CA THR A 33 -0.04 -0.88 6.04
C THR A 33 -0.48 -0.47 4.64
N LEU A 34 -1.36 -1.27 4.02
CA LEU A 34 -1.86 -1.00 2.67
C LEU A 34 -2.60 0.34 2.61
N GLY A 35 -3.45 0.65 3.59
CA GLY A 35 -4.15 1.93 3.66
C GLY A 35 -3.19 3.12 3.70
N GLY A 36 -2.14 3.04 4.51
CA GLY A 36 -1.10 4.07 4.55
C GLY A 36 -0.34 4.22 3.23
N LEU A 37 -0.02 3.10 2.56
CA LEU A 37 0.65 3.10 1.25
C LEU A 37 -0.25 3.69 0.15
N ILE A 38 -1.55 3.38 0.12
CA ILE A 38 -2.50 3.93 -0.85
C ILE A 38 -2.59 5.45 -0.71
N ILE A 39 -2.75 5.95 0.51
CA ILE A 39 -2.83 7.39 0.79
C ILE A 39 -1.50 8.08 0.46
N GLY A 40 -0.38 7.51 0.95
CA GLY A 40 0.96 8.04 0.69
C GLY A 40 1.31 8.09 -0.79
N ARG A 41 0.92 7.08 -1.57
CA ARG A 41 1.09 7.05 -3.03
C ARG A 41 0.42 8.23 -3.69
N GLN A 42 -0.83 8.50 -3.35
CA GLN A 42 -1.57 9.61 -3.92
C GLN A 42 -0.98 10.96 -3.50
N MET A 43 -0.60 11.10 -2.23
CA MET A 43 -0.04 12.34 -1.67
C MET A 43 1.33 12.69 -2.25
N TYR A 44 2.19 11.70 -2.46
CA TYR A 44 3.57 11.90 -2.91
C TYR A 44 3.78 11.68 -4.41
N GLY A 45 2.74 11.25 -5.15
CA GLY A 45 2.80 11.06 -6.60
C GLY A 45 3.61 9.82 -7.01
N LEU A 46 3.54 8.73 -6.23
CA LEU A 46 4.18 7.47 -6.60
C LEU A 46 3.43 6.82 -7.77
N ARG A 47 4.18 6.40 -8.80
CA ARG A 47 3.62 5.79 -10.01
C ARG A 47 3.32 4.30 -9.82
N ALA A 48 4.09 3.62 -8.98
CA ALA A 48 3.93 2.22 -8.65
C ALA A 48 2.50 1.88 -8.20
N GLN A 49 1.96 0.75 -8.68
CA GLN A 49 0.68 0.21 -8.25
C GLN A 49 0.83 -0.52 -6.91
N MET A 50 -0.23 -0.51 -6.08
CA MET A 50 -0.24 -1.23 -4.80
C MET A 50 -0.86 -2.60 -5.01
N ALA A 51 -0.09 -3.66 -4.71
CA ALA A 51 -0.58 -5.02 -4.67
C ALA A 51 -0.43 -5.55 -3.25
N ALA A 52 -1.46 -6.23 -2.75
CA ALA A 52 -1.40 -6.81 -1.42
C ALA A 52 -1.94 -8.22 -1.38
N PHE A 53 -1.34 -9.03 -0.51
CA PHE A 53 -1.68 -10.43 -0.32
C PHE A 53 -2.10 -10.64 1.12
N ASN A 54 -3.29 -11.22 1.31
CA ASN A 54 -3.85 -11.52 2.62
C ASN A 54 -3.04 -12.64 3.30
N VAL A 55 -2.65 -12.44 4.57
CA VAL A 55 -1.78 -13.40 5.28
C VAL A 55 -2.30 -13.90 6.63
N CYS A 56 -3.40 -13.36 7.16
CA CYS A 56 -3.90 -13.74 8.50
C CYS A 56 -5.25 -14.48 8.48
N ASP A 57 -6.11 -14.20 7.51
CA ASP A 57 -7.47 -14.73 7.42
C ASP A 57 -7.80 -15.16 5.98
N ASP A 58 -8.89 -15.89 5.81
CA ASP A 58 -9.34 -16.38 4.51
C ASP A 58 -9.96 -15.28 3.62
N GLU A 59 -10.19 -15.61 2.35
CA GLU A 59 -10.77 -14.71 1.36
C GLU A 59 -12.11 -14.10 1.82
N ALA A 60 -12.96 -14.93 2.43
CA ALA A 60 -14.31 -14.52 2.84
C ALA A 60 -14.27 -13.41 3.89
N TRP A 61 -13.39 -13.53 4.89
CA TRP A 61 -13.23 -12.51 5.91
C TRP A 61 -12.81 -11.15 5.33
N PHE A 62 -11.84 -11.15 4.39
CA PHE A 62 -11.34 -9.91 3.80
C PHE A 62 -12.38 -9.23 2.90
N VAL A 63 -13.15 -10.00 2.13
CA VAL A 63 -14.25 -9.44 1.31
C VAL A 63 -15.29 -8.75 2.18
N GLU A 64 -15.67 -9.37 3.30
CA GLU A 64 -16.66 -8.80 4.23
C GLU A 64 -16.13 -7.54 4.91
N LYS A 65 -14.91 -7.59 5.44
CA LYS A 65 -14.28 -6.43 6.08
C LYS A 65 -14.15 -5.24 5.13
N ILE A 66 -13.65 -5.46 3.91
CA ILE A 66 -13.47 -4.39 2.92
C ILE A 66 -14.82 -3.76 2.56
N ARG A 67 -15.88 -4.56 2.40
CA ARG A 67 -17.23 -4.02 2.18
C ARG A 67 -17.68 -3.17 3.37
N GLY A 68 -17.48 -3.64 4.59
CA GLY A 68 -17.82 -2.92 5.81
C GLY A 68 -17.07 -1.59 5.94
N ASP A 69 -15.77 -1.56 5.62
CA ASP A 69 -14.94 -0.36 5.67
C ASP A 69 -15.31 0.67 4.58
N MET A 70 -16.06 0.27 3.54
CA MET A 70 -16.51 1.12 2.42
C MET A 70 -17.93 1.67 2.58
N ALA A 71 -18.73 1.18 3.54
CA ALA A 71 -20.11 1.60 3.78
C ALA A 71 -20.19 2.85 4.66
#